data_AF-A0A358KNR9-F1
#
_entry.id   AF-A0A358KNR9-F1
#
_cell.length_a   1.000
_cell.length_b   1.000
_cell.length_c   1.000
_cell.angle_alpha   90.00
_cell.angle_beta   90.00
_cell.angle_gamma   90.00
#
_symmetry.space_group_name_H-M   'P 1'
#
loop_
_entity.id
_entity.type
_entity.pdbx_description
1 polymer ?
#
loop_
_entity_poly.entity_id
_entity_poly.type
_entity_poly.pdbx_seq_one_letter_code
_entity_poly.pdbx_strand_id
1 'polypeptide(L)' 'MAFLDDPEARKGIAVFSEITGLMAFPVIAGALAGRWLDEKYSSEPWLIIIGTAVGILVASLSIANLVKKYTKK' A
#
# COMPACT_ATOMS: atom_id res chain seq x y z
N MET A 1 20.12 -4.74 -20.76
CA MET A 1 18.75 -4.21 -20.85
C MET A 1 17.78 -5.10 -21.62
N ALA A 2 18.20 -6.27 -22.16
CA ALA A 2 17.35 -7.14 -22.98
C ALA A 2 16.08 -7.69 -22.27
N PHE A 3 16.06 -7.78 -20.94
CA PHE A 3 14.92 -8.29 -20.17
C PHE A 3 13.77 -7.28 -20.01
N LEU A 4 14.06 -5.97 -20.17
CA LEU A 4 13.04 -4.91 -20.12
C LEU A 4 12.46 -4.60 -21.50
N ASP A 5 12.96 -5.20 -22.57
CA ASP A 5 12.40 -5.07 -23.93
C ASP A 5 11.28 -6.06 -24.20
N ASP A 6 11.20 -7.13 -23.39
CA ASP A 6 10.12 -8.11 -23.48
C ASP A 6 8.77 -7.51 -22.99
N PRO A 7 7.71 -7.51 -23.82
CA PRO A 7 6.42 -6.92 -23.47
C PRO A 7 5.69 -7.64 -22.32
N GLU A 8 5.96 -8.92 -22.08
CA GLU A 8 5.41 -9.67 -20.94
C GLU A 8 6.14 -9.29 -19.65
N ALA A 9 7.47 -9.17 -19.71
CA ALA A 9 8.26 -8.70 -18.57
C ALA A 9 7.85 -7.30 -18.12
N ARG A 10 7.59 -6.37 -19.06
CA ARG A 10 7.07 -5.03 -18.74
C ARG A 10 5.73 -5.07 -18.01
N LYS A 11 4.80 -5.91 -18.46
CA LYS A 11 3.48 -6.08 -17.81
C LYS A 11 3.63 -6.64 -16.40
N GLY A 12 4.48 -7.66 -16.22
CA GLY A 12 4.75 -8.26 -14.91
C GLY A 12 5.29 -7.22 -13.91
N ILE A 13 6.28 -6.43 -14.34
CA ILE A 13 6.85 -5.35 -13.51
C ILE A 13 5.82 -4.27 -13.18
N ALA A 14 4.99 -3.88 -14.14
CA ALA A 14 3.95 -2.86 -13.93
C ALA A 14 2.91 -3.32 -12.89
N VAL A 15 2.42 -4.55 -12.98
CA VAL A 15 1.46 -5.10 -12.00
C VAL A 15 2.12 -5.26 -10.63
N PHE A 16 3.36 -5.75 -10.60
CA PHE A 16 4.10 -5.92 -9.35
C PHE A 16 4.34 -4.58 -8.64
N SER A 17 4.76 -3.55 -9.37
CA SER A 17 4.99 -2.22 -8.80
C SER A 17 3.70 -1.55 -8.36
N GLU A 18 2.60 -1.74 -9.11
CA GLU A 18 1.27 -1.25 -8.74
C GLU A 18 0.80 -1.88 -7.42
N ILE A 19 0.84 -3.21 -7.30
CA ILE A 19 0.43 -3.90 -6.07
C ILE A 19 1.34 -3.51 -4.89
N THR A 20 2.65 -3.50 -5.10
CA THR A 20 3.61 -3.14 -4.06
C THR A 20 3.39 -1.71 -3.58
N GLY A 21 3.14 -0.77 -4.50
CA GLY A 21 2.83 0.62 -4.19
C GLY A 21 1.52 0.75 -3.41
N LEU A 22 0.47 0.03 -3.81
CA LEU A 22 -0.83 0.02 -3.13
C LEU A 22 -0.78 -0.59 -1.73
N MET A 23 0.22 -1.42 -1.41
CA MET A 23 0.45 -1.93 -0.07
C MET A 23 1.33 -1.01 0.76
N ALA A 24 2.52 -0.68 0.23
CA ALA A 24 3.53 0.05 0.98
C ALA A 24 3.05 1.47 1.32
N PHE A 25 2.43 2.16 0.37
CA PHE A 25 2.03 3.55 0.55
C PHE A 25 1.05 3.76 1.72
N PRO A 26 -0.14 3.12 1.76
CA PRO A 26 -1.10 3.36 2.84
C PRO A 26 -0.63 2.83 4.20
N VAL A 27 0.14 1.74 4.24
CA VAL A 27 0.67 1.20 5.51
C VAL A 27 1.72 2.15 6.10
N ILE A 28 2.70 2.59 5.29
CA ILE A 28 3.72 3.55 5.73
C ILE A 28 3.09 4.89 6.09
N ALA A 29 2.17 5.39 5.25
CA ALA A 29 1.46 6.65 5.53
C ALA A 29 0.66 6.57 6.83
N GLY A 30 -0.06 5.46 7.07
CA GLY A 30 -0.82 5.23 8.29
C GLY A 30 0.06 5.15 9.53
N ALA A 31 1.19 4.42 9.44
CA ALA A 31 2.15 4.32 10.53
C ALA A 31 2.81 5.68 10.86
N LEU A 32 3.25 6.43 9.84
CA LEU A 32 3.85 7.75 10.03
C LEU A 32 2.84 8.75 10.59
N ALA A 33 1.60 8.75 10.09
CA ALA A 33 0.54 9.60 10.61
C ALA A 33 0.21 9.24 12.07
N GLY A 34 0.10 7.96 12.39
CA GLY A 34 -0.14 7.49 13.76
C GLY A 34 0.98 7.87 14.71
N ARG A 35 2.25 7.69 14.29
CA ARG A 35 3.42 8.13 15.06
C ARG A 35 3.42 9.63 15.31
N TRP A 36 3.12 10.42 14.28
CA TRP A 36 3.06 11.88 14.40
C TRP A 36 1.96 12.31 15.39
N LEU A 37 0.83 11.61 15.41
CA LEU A 37 -0.23 11.85 16.39
C LEU A 37 0.19 11.43 17.80
N ASP A 38 0.85 10.27 17.97
CA ASP A 38 1.36 9.83 19.28
C ASP A 38 2.34 10.86 19.85
N GLU A 39 3.28 11.36 19.04
CA GLU A 39 4.24 12.42 19.42
C GLU A 39 3.51 13.73 19.78
N LYS A 40 2.48 14.11 19.01
CA LYS A 40 1.72 15.34 19.23
C LYS A 40 0.87 15.31 20.50
N TYR A 41 0.29 14.17 20.86
CA TYR A 41 -0.57 14.01 22.02
C TYR A 41 0.15 13.45 23.25
N SER A 42 1.47 13.25 23.18
CA SER A 42 2.25 12.52 24.18
C SER A 42 1.56 11.21 24.61
N SER A 43 0.91 10.55 23.65
CA SER A 43 0.20 9.31 23.88
C SER A 43 1.19 8.16 23.83
N GLU A 44 0.93 7.13 24.64
CA GLU A 44 1.53 5.81 24.44
C GLU A 44 1.29 5.34 23.00
N PRO A 45 2.13 4.43 22.43
CA PRO A 45 2.17 4.12 21.00
C PRO A 45 0.94 3.35 20.48
N TRP A 46 -0.25 3.89 20.68
CA TRP A 46 -1.54 3.35 20.29
C TRP A 46 -1.99 3.93 18.95
N LEU A 47 -1.71 5.21 18.66
CA LEU A 47 -2.15 5.83 17.41
C LEU A 47 -1.33 5.31 16.24
N ILE A 48 -0.06 4.96 16.42
CA ILE A 48 0.74 4.22 15.42
C ILE A 48 0.16 2.84 15.12
N ILE A 49 -0.31 2.10 16.14
CA ILE A 49 -0.91 0.77 15.95
C ILE A 49 -2.23 0.92 15.17
N ILE A 50 -3.09 1.84 15.59
CA ILE A 50 -4.37 2.11 14.93
C ILE A 50 -4.14 2.61 13.50
N GLY A 51 -3.23 3.56 13.31
CA GLY A 51 -2.88 4.12 12.00
C GLY A 51 -2.32 3.06 11.05
N THR A 52 -1.46 2.17 11.55
CA THR A 52 -0.94 1.04 10.77
C THR A 52 -2.07 0.05 10.42
N ALA A 53 -2.95 -0.28 11.37
CA ALA A 53 -4.09 -1.16 11.12
C ALA A 53 -5.04 -0.59 10.06
N VAL A 54 -5.32 0.72 10.12
CA VAL A 54 -6.09 1.44 9.09
C VAL A 54 -5.37 1.37 7.74
N GLY A 55 -4.05 1.58 7.71
CA GLY A 55 -3.24 1.46 6.50
C GLY A 55 -3.33 0.07 5.85
N ILE A 56 -3.33 -1.00 6.65
CA ILE A 56 -3.50 -2.38 6.18
C ILE A 56 -4.91 -2.60 5.61
N LEU A 57 -5.95 -2.07 6.25
CA LEU A 57 -7.32 -2.16 5.74
C LEU A 57 -7.46 -1.43 4.40
N VAL A 58 -6.91 -0.22 4.29
CA VAL A 58 -6.92 0.56 3.04
C VAL A 58 -6.15 -0.16 1.93
N ALA A 59 -4.98 -0.73 2.23
CA ALA A 59 -4.23 -1.55 1.28
C ALA A 59 -5.08 -2.73 0.76
N SER A 60 -5.72 -3.45 1.69
CA SER A 60 -6.55 -4.62 1.37
C SER A 60 -7.73 -4.26 0.47
N LEU A 61 -8.43 -3.15 0.78
CA LEU A 61 -9.53 -2.64 -0.04
C LEU A 61 -9.05 -2.18 -1.42
N SER A 62 -7.87 -1.55 -1.49
CA SER A 62 -7.29 -1.07 -2.75
C SER A 62 -6.96 -2.24 -3.68
N ILE A 63 -6.37 -3.32 -3.15
CA ILE A 63 -6.13 -4.55 -3.91
C ILE A 63 -7.44 -5.19 -4.33
N ALA A 64 -8.44 -5.29 -3.45
CA ALA A 64 -9.74 -5.86 -3.79
C ALA A 64 -10.41 -5.09 -4.94
N ASN A 65 -10.30 -3.76 -4.95
CA ASN A 65 -10.81 -2.93 -6.03
C ASN A 65 -9.97 -3.07 -7.32
N LEU A 66 -8.65 -3.21 -7.20
CA LEU A 66 -7.76 -3.47 -8.33
C LEU A 66 -8.13 -4.79 -9.01
N VAL A 67 -8.24 -5.88 -8.24
CA VAL A 67 -8.65 -7.19 -8.74
C VAL A 67 -10.02 -7.11 -9.42
N LYS A 68 -11.01 -6.47 -8.78
CA LYS A 68 -12.33 -6.26 -9.41
C LYS A 68 -12.23 -5.53 -10.75
N LYS A 69 -11.34 -4.54 -10.88
CA LYS A 69 -11.13 -3.80 -12.13
C LYS A 69 -10.50 -4.69 -13.21
N TYR A 70 -9.60 -5.60 -12.85
CA TYR A 70 -9.01 -6.56 -13.79
C TYR A 70 -9.96 -7.72 -14.13
N THR A 71 -10.82 -8.16 -13.21
CA THR A 71 -11.77 -9.27 -13.42
C THR A 71 -13.06 -8.84 -14.11
N LYS A 72 -13.54 -7.60 -13.93
CA LYS A 72 -14.78 -7.10 -14.53
C LYS A 72 -14.60 -6.65 -15.99
N LYS A 73 -13.57 -7.17 -16.68
CA LYS A 73 -13.24 -6.85 -18.06
C LYS A 73 -13.56 -8.02 -18.98
#